data_AF-A0A2I1P7V5-F1
#
_entry.id   AF-A0A2I1P7V5-F1
#
_cell.length_a   1.000
_cell.length_b   1.000
_cell.length_c   1.000
_cell.angle_alpha   90.00
_cell.angle_beta   90.00
_cell.angle_gamma   90.00
#
_symmetry.space_group_name_H-M   'P 1'
#
loop_
_entity.id
_entity.type
_entity.pdbx_description
1 polymer ?
#
loop_
_entity_poly.entity_id
_entity_poly.type
_entity_poly.pdbx_seq_one_letter_code
_entity_poly.pdbx_strand_id
1 'polypeptide(L)'
;YLVAETAQGLQGLTMEIRKAPTGGGARMCQICRTLHPSSGASLMSIVTTKSAQDNYGSIGTYMCSDLACVDYVRGTKTPDGTTQMTETLTVEEKEERVLTNVRSLITSVEKRLKK
;
A
#
# COMPACT_ATOMS: atom_id res chain seq x y z
N TYR A 1 9.03 -6.00 3.25
CA TYR A 1 9.36 -5.83 1.83
C TYR A 1 8.09 -6.04 1.00
N LEU A 2 7.98 -5.38 -0.15
CA LEU A 2 6.91 -5.58 -1.14
C LEU A 2 7.57 -5.98 -2.45
N VAL A 3 7.09 -7.02 -3.12
CA VAL A 3 7.68 -7.55 -4.36
C VAL A 3 6.58 -7.73 -5.40
N ALA A 4 6.86 -7.39 -6.65
CA ALA A 4 5.96 -7.64 -7.77
C ALA A 4 6.71 -7.82 -9.07
N GLU A 5 6.08 -8.55 -9.99
CA GLU A 5 6.51 -8.61 -11.39
C GLU A 5 6.16 -7.31 -12.11
N THR A 6 7.14 -6.75 -12.80
CA THR A 6 7.00 -5.57 -13.65
C THR A 6 7.49 -5.88 -15.06
N ALA A 7 7.34 -4.92 -15.99
CA ALA A 7 7.86 -5.04 -17.34
C ALA A 7 9.40 -5.20 -17.40
N GLN A 8 10.09 -4.89 -16.30
CA GLN A 8 11.55 -4.97 -16.18
C GLN A 8 12.00 -6.22 -15.42
N GLY A 9 11.07 -7.13 -15.10
CA GLY A 9 11.30 -8.33 -14.29
C GLY A 9 10.79 -8.20 -12.86
N LEU A 10 11.28 -9.05 -11.96
CA LEU A 10 10.91 -9.04 -10.55
C LEU A 10 11.56 -7.86 -9.84
N GLN A 11 10.77 -7.00 -9.20
CA GLN A 11 11.25 -5.82 -8.48
C GLN A 11 10.69 -5.76 -7.06
N GLY A 12 11.46 -5.20 -6.15
CA GLY A 12 11.12 -5.14 -4.73
C GLY A 12 11.36 -3.76 -4.10
N LEU A 13 10.51 -3.40 -3.14
CA LEU A 13 10.65 -2.21 -2.31
C LEU A 13 10.90 -2.59 -0.85
N THR A 14 11.86 -1.91 -0.24
CA THR A 14 12.04 -1.87 1.22
C THR A 14 11.48 -0.55 1.72
N MET A 15 10.65 -0.62 2.76
CA MET A 15 9.86 0.51 3.24
C MET A 15 9.97 0.59 4.75
N GLU A 16 10.05 1.82 5.27
CA GLU A 16 9.87 2.09 6.69
C GLU A 16 8.39 2.03 7.05
N ILE A 17 8.08 1.49 8.22
CA ILE A 17 6.70 1.33 8.70
C ILE A 17 6.48 2.26 9.88
N ARG A 18 5.59 3.24 9.69
CA ARG A 18 5.02 4.02 10.78
C ARG A 18 3.74 3.32 11.21
N LYS A 19 3.88 2.45 12.23
CA LYS A 19 2.77 1.66 12.76
C LYS A 19 1.59 2.55 13.10
N ALA A 20 0.42 2.09 12.69
CA ALA A 20 -0.79 2.83 12.89
C ALA A 20 -1.16 2.87 14.38
N PRO A 21 -1.66 4.02 14.89
CA PRO A 21 -2.01 4.17 16.29
C PRO A 21 -3.22 3.30 16.67
N THR A 22 -3.28 2.91 17.94
CA THR A 22 -4.37 2.08 18.50
C THR A 22 -5.72 2.80 18.55
N GLY A 23 -5.75 4.13 18.41
CA GLY A 23 -6.97 4.92 18.29
C GLY A 23 -6.92 5.88 17.10
N GLY A 24 -8.09 6.35 16.66
CA GLY A 24 -8.25 7.29 15.56
C GLY A 24 -9.30 6.85 14.54
N GLY A 25 -9.41 7.61 13.44
CA GLY A 25 -10.35 7.32 12.36
C GLY A 25 -9.95 6.11 11.52
N ALA A 26 -10.93 5.56 10.80
CA ALA A 26 -10.72 4.52 9.81
C ALA A 26 -9.76 4.99 8.70
N ARG A 27 -8.97 4.06 8.17
CA ARG A 27 -7.96 4.32 7.15
C ARG A 27 -8.07 3.32 6.02
N MET A 28 -8.05 3.83 4.80
CA MET A 28 -8.15 2.99 3.61
C MET A 28 -6.76 2.61 3.13
N CYS A 29 -6.55 1.32 2.84
CA CYS A 29 -5.36 0.89 2.14
C CYS A 29 -5.37 1.42 0.69
N GLN A 30 -4.28 2.05 0.25
CA GLN A 30 -4.16 2.57 -1.11
C GLN A 30 -3.88 1.47 -2.15
N ILE A 31 -3.50 0.26 -1.72
CA ILE A 31 -3.25 -0.88 -2.59
C ILE A 31 -4.54 -1.66 -2.89
N CYS A 32 -5.19 -2.22 -1.87
CA CYS A 32 -6.39 -3.05 -2.06
C CYS A 32 -7.73 -2.31 -1.93
N ARG A 33 -7.73 -1.06 -1.43
CA ARG A 33 -8.94 -0.25 -1.13
C ARG A 33 -9.79 -0.74 0.05
N THR A 34 -9.31 -1.73 0.78
CA THR A 34 -9.93 -2.17 2.03
C THR A 34 -9.87 -1.06 3.09
N LEU A 35 -11.01 -0.78 3.73
CA LEU A 35 -11.10 0.18 4.83
C LEU A 35 -10.80 -0.54 6.14
N HIS A 36 -9.84 -0.05 6.89
CA HIS A 36 -9.42 -0.61 8.17
C HIS A 36 -9.78 0.33 9.32
N PRO A 37 -9.92 -0.19 10.56
CA PRO A 37 -9.83 0.64 11.74
C PRO A 37 -8.44 1.29 11.81
N SER A 38 -8.25 2.25 12.72
CA SER A 38 -7.02 3.06 12.78
C SER A 38 -5.74 2.22 12.80
N SER A 39 -5.75 1.04 13.42
CA SER A 39 -4.61 0.12 13.56
C SER A 39 -4.33 -0.76 12.33
N GLY A 40 -5.30 -0.96 11.45
CA GLY A 40 -5.22 -1.95 10.37
C GLY A 40 -4.51 -1.49 9.10
N ALA A 41 -4.29 -0.18 8.94
CA ALA A 41 -3.49 0.37 7.84
C ALA A 41 -2.41 1.33 8.34
N SER A 42 -1.15 1.00 8.06
CA SER A 42 0.05 1.74 8.46
C SER A 42 0.57 2.61 7.33
N LEU A 43 1.18 3.75 7.69
CA LEU A 43 1.89 4.56 6.71
C LEU A 43 3.23 3.89 6.44
N MET A 44 3.47 3.58 5.18
CA MET A 44 4.71 3.01 4.71
C MET A 44 5.46 4.04 3.88
N SER A 45 6.75 4.24 4.12
CA SER A 45 7.53 5.30 3.48
C SER A 45 8.86 4.83 2.93
N ILE A 46 9.29 5.47 1.84
CA ILE A 46 10.61 5.30 1.22
C ILE A 46 11.22 6.69 1.09
N VAL A 47 12.43 6.84 1.61
CA VAL A 47 13.24 8.05 1.37
C VAL A 47 13.80 7.98 -0.05
N THR A 48 13.54 9.01 -0.84
CA THR A 48 13.92 9.12 -2.25
C THR A 48 14.86 10.30 -2.54
N THR A 49 15.19 11.12 -1.55
CA THR A 49 16.24 12.16 -1.66
C THR A 49 17.56 11.72 -1.05
N LYS A 50 18.66 12.28 -1.57
CA LYS A 50 20.01 12.01 -1.08
C LYS A 50 20.55 13.06 -0.10
N SER A 51 19.92 14.23 0.01
CA SER A 51 20.38 15.32 0.90
C SER A 51 19.37 15.62 2.00
N ALA A 52 19.88 15.86 3.21
CA ALA A 52 19.08 16.20 4.39
C ALA A 52 18.38 17.57 4.31
N GLN A 53 18.69 18.39 3.30
CA GLN A 53 18.08 19.69 3.06
C GLN A 53 16.78 19.62 2.25
N ASP A 54 16.49 18.48 1.63
CA ASP A 54 15.26 18.29 0.85
C ASP A 54 14.19 17.59 1.70
N ASN A 55 13.49 18.39 2.51
CA ASN A 55 12.48 17.93 3.48
C ASN A 55 11.25 17.24 2.85
N TYR A 56 11.15 17.22 1.52
CA TYR A 56 10.01 16.66 0.77
C TYR A 56 10.37 15.42 -0.05
N GLY A 57 11.39 14.70 0.41
CA GLY A 57 12.02 13.62 -0.33
C GLY A 57 11.45 12.22 -0.16
N SER A 58 10.30 12.02 0.48
CA SER A 58 9.77 10.67 0.73
C SER A 58 8.51 10.37 -0.08
N ILE A 59 8.40 9.13 -0.57
CA ILE A 59 7.12 8.58 -1.02
C ILE A 59 6.49 7.83 0.13
N GLY A 60 5.27 8.22 0.51
CA GLY A 60 4.46 7.55 1.53
C GLY A 60 3.19 6.95 0.93
N THR A 61 2.80 5.76 1.39
CA THR A 61 1.53 5.13 1.04
C THR A 61 0.93 4.41 2.24
N TYR A 62 -0.39 4.45 2.41
CA TYR A 62 -1.07 3.64 3.42
C TYR A 62 -1.29 2.22 2.90
N MET A 63 -0.78 1.23 3.63
CA MET A 63 -0.89 -0.18 3.29
C MET A 63 -1.43 -0.98 4.48
N CYS A 64 -2.10 -2.11 4.22
CA CYS A 64 -2.49 -3.06 5.27
C CYS A 64 -1.28 -3.35 6.17
N SER A 65 -1.47 -3.20 7.48
CA SER A 65 -0.38 -3.38 8.46
C SER A 65 0.20 -4.80 8.46
N ASP A 66 -0.60 -5.78 8.03
CA ASP A 66 -0.27 -7.20 7.94
C ASP A 66 0.12 -7.66 6.51
N LEU A 67 0.10 -6.74 5.54
CA LEU A 67 0.35 -7.01 4.13
C LEU A 67 -0.59 -8.07 3.50
N ALA A 68 -1.73 -8.36 4.11
CA ALA A 68 -2.69 -9.37 3.65
C ALA A 68 -3.66 -8.83 2.57
N CYS A 69 -3.20 -7.89 1.73
CA CYS A 69 -4.02 -7.20 0.72
C CYS A 69 -4.83 -8.15 -0.17
N VAL A 70 -4.21 -9.27 -0.57
CA VAL A 70 -4.85 -10.28 -1.44
C VAL A 70 -5.94 -11.02 -0.68
N ASP A 71 -5.72 -11.38 0.59
CA ASP A 71 -6.71 -12.08 1.41
C ASP A 71 -7.97 -11.25 1.62
N TYR A 72 -7.80 -9.93 1.78
CA TYR A 72 -8.90 -8.98 1.88
C TYR A 72 -9.66 -8.82 0.55
N VAL A 73 -8.96 -8.76 -0.57
CA VAL A 73 -9.60 -8.69 -1.90
C VAL A 73 -10.42 -9.94 -2.20
N ARG A 74 -9.89 -11.13 -1.85
CA ARG A 74 -10.56 -12.42 -2.03
C ARG A 74 -11.69 -12.66 -1.03
N GLY A 75 -11.84 -11.82 -0.01
CA GLY A 75 -12.82 -12.01 1.06
C GLY A 75 -12.49 -13.17 2.01
N THR A 76 -11.30 -13.76 1.91
CA THR A 76 -10.81 -14.77 2.87
C THR A 76 -10.46 -14.16 4.22
N LYS A 77 -10.28 -12.83 4.26
CA LYS A 77 -10.11 -12.03 5.47
C LYS A 77 -11.01 -10.80 5.43
N THR A 78 -11.56 -10.42 6.58
CA THR A 78 -12.39 -9.22 6.74
C THR A 78 -11.75 -8.32 7.80
N PRO A 79 -11.66 -6.99 7.59
CA PRO A 79 -11.16 -6.08 8.62
C PRO A 79 -12.13 -5.99 9.80
N ASP A 80 -11.61 -6.12 11.01
CA ASP A 80 -12.41 -6.00 12.22
C ASP A 80 -12.88 -4.56 12.46
N GLY A 81 -14.09 -4.40 12.98
CA GLY A 81 -14.58 -3.10 13.45
C GLY A 81 -14.77 -2.05 12.34
N THR A 82 -14.90 -2.45 11.08
CA THR A 82 -15.15 -1.53 9.96
C THR A 82 -16.07 -2.15 8.90
N THR A 83 -17.19 -1.49 8.64
CA THR A 83 -18.10 -1.87 7.54
C THR A 83 -17.45 -1.55 6.20
N GLN A 84 -17.34 -2.55 5.33
CA GLN A 84 -16.84 -2.36 3.97
C GLN A 84 -17.94 -1.80 3.06
N MET A 85 -17.53 -0.96 2.11
CA MET A 85 -18.41 -0.52 1.03
C MET A 85 -18.57 -1.66 0.01
N THR A 86 -19.79 -1.83 -0.50
CA THR A 86 -20.03 -2.75 -1.61
C THR A 86 -19.35 -2.21 -2.85
N GLU A 87 -18.48 -3.03 -3.44
CA GLU A 87 -17.77 -2.71 -4.67
C GLU A 87 -18.39 -3.47 -5.85
N THR A 88 -18.50 -2.82 -7.00
CA THR A 88 -19.08 -3.41 -8.22
C THR A 88 -18.10 -4.30 -9.00
N LEU A 89 -16.81 -4.24 -8.65
CA LEU A 89 -15.77 -5.03 -9.31
C LEU A 89 -15.84 -6.51 -8.90
N THR A 90 -15.49 -7.40 -9.81
CA THR A 90 -15.25 -8.81 -9.50
C THR A 90 -13.96 -8.98 -8.69
N VAL A 91 -13.72 -10.18 -8.16
CA VAL A 91 -12.48 -10.46 -7.41
C VAL A 91 -11.26 -10.29 -8.32
N GLU A 92 -11.34 -10.77 -9.56
CA GLU A 92 -10.27 -10.70 -10.55
C GLU A 92 -9.91 -9.25 -10.89
N GLU A 93 -10.91 -8.39 -11.06
CA GLU A 93 -10.70 -6.96 -11.32
C GLU A 93 -10.06 -6.25 -10.12
N LYS A 94 -10.40 -6.66 -8.89
CA LYS A 94 -9.76 -6.13 -7.67
C LYS A 94 -8.32 -6.62 -7.53
N GLU A 95 -8.03 -7.86 -7.91
CA GLU A 95 -6.65 -8.39 -7.95
C GLU A 95 -5.79 -7.62 -8.96
N GLU A 96 -6.32 -7.38 -10.17
CA GLU A 96 -5.62 -6.58 -11.19
C GLU A 96 -5.38 -5.15 -10.71
N ARG A 97 -6.34 -4.55 -9.99
CA ARG A 97 -6.13 -3.26 -9.32
C ARG A 97 -4.98 -3.32 -8.31
N VAL A 98 -4.90 -4.36 -7.48
CA VAL A 98 -3.79 -4.51 -6.51
C VAL A 98 -2.46 -4.54 -7.24
N LEU A 99 -2.33 -5.36 -8.28
CA LEU A 99 -1.12 -5.44 -9.09
C LEU A 99 -0.77 -4.11 -9.74
N THR A 100 -1.76 -3.44 -10.35
CA THR A 100 -1.60 -2.12 -10.96
C THR A 100 -1.10 -1.08 -9.95
N ASN A 101 -1.68 -1.03 -8.76
CA ASN A 101 -1.28 -0.09 -7.70
C ASN A 101 0.14 -0.37 -7.21
N VAL A 102 0.52 -1.64 -7.02
CA VAL A 102 1.88 -2.03 -6.62
C VAL A 102 2.90 -1.66 -7.70
N ARG A 103 2.64 -1.98 -8.97
CA ARG A 103 3.52 -1.62 -10.10
C ARG A 103 3.67 -0.10 -10.25
N SER A 104 2.58 0.64 -10.05
CA SER A 104 2.60 2.10 -10.07
C SER A 104 3.44 2.69 -8.93
N LEU A 105 3.35 2.12 -7.73
CA LEU A 105 4.20 2.51 -6.60
C LEU A 105 5.68 2.27 -6.91
N ILE A 106 6.04 1.10 -7.42
CA ILE A 106 7.42 0.78 -7.83
C ILE A 106 7.91 1.81 -8.86
N THR A 107 7.14 2.02 -9.93
CA THR A 107 7.49 2.99 -10.99
C THR A 107 7.67 4.40 -10.43
N SER A 108 6.84 4.81 -9.46
CA SER A 108 6.92 6.14 -8.85
C SER A 108 8.20 6.32 -8.03
N VAL A 109 8.62 5.28 -7.31
CA VAL A 109 9.87 5.26 -6.54
C VAL A 109 11.07 5.30 -7.47
N GLU A 110 11.08 4.47 -8.51
CA GLU A 110 12.16 4.48 -9.51
C GLU A 110 12.34 5.84 -10.16
N LYS A 111 11.24 6.49 -10.55
CA LYS A 111 11.28 7.84 -11.15
C LYS A 111 11.87 8.88 -10.21
N ARG A 112 11.63 8.78 -8.90
CA ARG A 112 12.21 9.69 -7.91
C ARG A 112 13.69 9.39 -7.65
N LEU A 113 14.09 8.12 -7.60
CA LEU A 113 15.49 7.73 -7.36
C LEU A 113 16.42 8.01 -8.54
N LYS A 114 15.90 8.03 -9.78
CA LYS A 114 16.66 8.37 -11.00
C LYS A 114 16.79 9.87 -11.23
N LYS A 115 16.02 10.69 -10.51
CA LYS A 115 16.05 12.15 -10.62
C LYS A 115 17.15 12.73 -9.73
#